data_AF-A0A6A6EFB3-F1
#
_entry.id   AF-A0A6A6EFB3-F1
#
_cell.length_a   1.000
_cell.length_b   1.000
_cell.length_c   1.000
_cell.angle_alpha   90.00
_cell.angle_beta   90.00
_cell.angle_gamma   90.00
#
_symmetry.space_group_name_H-M   'P 1'
#
loop_
_entity.id
_entity.type
_entity.pdbx_description
1 polymer ?
#
loop_
_entity_poly.entity_id
_entity_poly.type
_entity_poly.pdbx_seq_one_letter_code
_entity_poly.pdbx_strand_id
1 'polypeptide(L)' 'KEHKEKLILKRKQSAMDCGLYKDIPEEFKKYSEHVHSLRSDEKPNYVYLRRLFRNLFRREGYEYDHVFDWTALKF' A
#
# COMPACT_ATOMS: atom_id res chain seq x y z
N LYS A 1 17.46 -21.05 7.24
CA LYS A 1 17.03 -19.85 6.47
C LYS A 1 15.52 -19.88 6.25
N GLU A 2 14.98 -20.98 5.70
CA GLU A 2 13.53 -21.20 5.50
C GLU A 2 12.65 -21.06 6.76
N HIS A 3 13.13 -21.48 7.94
CA HIS A 3 12.36 -21.35 9.18
C HIS A 3 12.10 -19.87 9.54
N LYS A 4 13.08 -18.99 9.33
CA LYS A 4 12.90 -17.53 9.54
C LYS A 4 11.90 -16.95 8.54
N GLU A 5 11.96 -17.36 7.28
CA GLU A 5 11.04 -16.89 6.23
C GLU A 5 9.59 -17.29 6.52
N LYS A 6 9.37 -18.53 6.98
CA LYS A 6 8.04 -19.01 7.41
C LYS A 6 7.50 -18.23 8.63
N LEU A 7 8.36 -17.92 9.60
CA LEU A 7 7.97 -17.10 10.77
C LEU A 7 7.63 -15.66 10.35
N ILE A 8 8.40 -15.07 9.43
CA ILE A 8 8.13 -13.73 8.90
C ILE A 8 6.82 -13.71 8.12
N LEU A 9 6.56 -14.72 7.29
CA LEU A 9 5.31 -14.84 6.54
C LEU A 9 4.10 -14.92 7.48
N LYS A 10 4.17 -15.79 8.50
CA LYS A 10 3.10 -15.96 9.49
C LYS A 10 2.82 -14.65 10.25
N ARG A 11 3.88 -13.91 10.59
CA ARG A 11 3.76 -12.64 11.31
C ARG A 11 3.20 -11.53 10.42
N LYS A 12 3.57 -11.49 9.13
CA LYS A 12 2.97 -10.58 8.15
C LYS A 12 1.48 -10.86 7.93
N GLN A 13 1.08 -12.13 7.80
CA GLN A 13 -0.32 -12.53 7.66
C GLN A 13 -1.15 -12.13 8.88
N SER A 14 -0.67 -12.45 10.09
CA SER A 14 -1.35 -12.07 11.32
C SER A 14 -1.46 -10.55 11.50
N ALA A 15 -0.48 -9.78 11.05
CA ALA A 15 -0.51 -8.32 11.11
C ALA A 15 -1.53 -7.71 10.14
N MET A 16 -1.69 -8.29 8.94
CA MET A 16 -2.71 -7.85 7.99
C MET A 16 -4.13 -8.08 8.52
N ASP A 17 -4.34 -9.21 9.21
CA ASP A 17 -5.63 -9.53 9.84
C ASP A 17 -5.89 -8.67 11.09
N CYS A 18 -4.85 -8.26 11.82
CA CYS A 18 -4.98 -7.45 13.04
C CYS A 18 -4.83 -5.93 12.79
N GLY A 19 -5.81 -5.31 12.14
CA GLY A 19 -6.05 -3.87 12.28
C GLY A 19 -4.93 -2.92 11.79
N LEU A 20 -3.96 -3.41 11.01
CA LEU A 20 -2.89 -2.57 10.44
C LEU A 20 -3.43 -1.36 9.65
N TYR A 21 -4.62 -1.52 9.09
CA TYR A 21 -5.31 -0.50 8.28
C TYR A 21 -6.39 0.27 9.05
N LYS A 22 -6.44 0.18 10.39
CA LYS A 22 -7.52 0.80 11.18
C LYS A 22 -7.48 2.33 11.13
N ASP A 23 -6.28 2.92 11.11
CA ASP A 23 -6.05 4.37 11.12
C ASP A 23 -5.45 4.88 9.79
N ILE A 24 -5.48 4.04 8.74
CA ILE A 24 -4.91 4.32 7.43
C ILE A 24 -6.04 4.22 6.39
N PRO A 25 -6.03 5.03 5.32
CA PRO A 25 -7.07 4.95 4.29
C PRO A 25 -7.25 3.52 3.74
N GLU A 26 -8.50 3.10 3.56
CA GLU A 26 -8.88 1.74 3.12
C GLU A 26 -8.26 1.36 1.75
N GLU A 27 -7.91 2.37 0.96
CA GLU A 27 -7.14 2.25 -0.26
C GLU A 27 -5.84 1.43 -0.07
N PHE A 28 -5.12 1.61 1.03
CA PHE A 28 -3.90 0.83 1.30
C PHE A 28 -4.20 -0.65 1.52
N LYS A 29 -5.32 -0.96 2.18
CA LYS A 29 -5.79 -2.34 2.36
C LYS A 29 -6.13 -2.98 1.01
N LYS A 30 -6.90 -2.29 0.18
CA LYS A 30 -7.27 -2.75 -1.18
C LYS A 30 -6.06 -2.99 -2.07
N TYR A 31 -5.02 -2.16 -1.96
CA TYR A 31 -3.75 -2.37 -2.65
C TYR A 31 -3.08 -3.67 -2.19
N SER A 32 -2.96 -3.87 -0.87
CA SER A 32 -2.32 -5.07 -0.30
C SER A 32 -3.08 -6.34 -0.68
N GLU A 33 -4.41 -6.33 -0.59
CA GLU A 33 -5.28 -7.44 -1.00
C GLU A 33 -5.10 -7.76 -2.50
N HIS A 34 -5.03 -6.75 -3.36
CA HIS A 34 -4.77 -6.95 -4.78
C HIS A 34 -3.40 -7.59 -5.02
N VAL A 35 -2.34 -7.11 -4.37
CA VAL A 35 -0.99 -7.69 -4.53
C VAL A 35 -0.93 -9.12 -4.01
N HIS A 36 -1.66 -9.45 -2.95
CA HIS A 36 -1.71 -10.81 -2.39
C HIS A 36 -2.57 -11.78 -3.19
N SER A 37 -3.58 -11.31 -3.92
CA SER A 37 -4.43 -12.17 -4.75
C SER A 37 -3.81 -12.52 -6.10
N LEU A 38 -2.80 -11.76 -6.54
CA LEU A 38 -2.09 -12.03 -7.78
C LEU A 38 -1.34 -13.36 -7.73
N ARG A 39 -1.48 -14.12 -8.81
CA ARG A 39 -0.68 -15.33 -9.04
C ARG A 39 0.75 -14.94 -9.43
N SER A 40 1.69 -15.85 -9.23
CA SER A 40 3.12 -15.61 -9.50
C SER A 40 3.45 -15.21 -10.94
N ASP A 41 2.58 -15.51 -11.90
CA ASP A 41 2.73 -15.18 -13.33
C ASP A 41 1.74 -14.11 -13.83
N GLU A 42 0.92 -13.55 -12.93
CA GLU A 42 -0.09 -12.56 -13.28
C GLU A 42 0.48 -11.14 -13.19
N LYS A 43 0.27 -10.33 -14.23
CA LYS A 43 0.67 -8.93 -14.23
C LYS A 43 -0.31 -8.11 -13.38
N PRO A 44 0.17 -7.35 -12.37
CA PRO A 44 -0.68 -6.45 -11.61
C PRO A 44 -1.37 -5.42 -12.51
N ASN A 45 -2.62 -5.07 -12.21
CA ASN A 45 -3.29 -3.98 -12.91
C ASN A 45 -2.78 -2.62 -12.40
N TYR A 46 -1.66 -2.16 -12.93
CA TYR A 46 -1.04 -0.90 -12.51
C TYR A 46 -1.94 0.33 -12.71
N VAL A 47 -2.84 0.30 -13.70
CA VAL A 47 -3.79 1.40 -13.96
C VAL A 47 -4.76 1.52 -12.80
N TYR A 48 -5.32 0.39 -12.35
CA TYR A 48 -6.20 0.35 -11.19
C TYR A 48 -5.49 0.82 -9.92
N LEU A 49 -4.29 0.30 -9.64
CA LEU A 49 -3.53 0.64 -8.44
C LEU A 49 -3.17 2.14 -8.39
N ARG A 50 -2.74 2.72 -9.53
CA ARG A 50 -2.47 4.15 -9.63
C ARG A 50 -3.73 5.00 -9.47
N ARG A 51 -4.87 4.56 -10.00
CA ARG A 51 -6.14 5.29 -9.87
C ARG A 51 -6.60 5.32 -8.41
N LEU A 52 -6.41 4.23 -7.68
CA LEU A 52 -6.82 4.10 -6.30
C LEU A 52 -6.13 5.13 -5.39
N PHE A 53 -4.81 5.27 -5.48
CA PHE A 53 -4.08 6.32 -4.74
C PHE A 53 -4.37 7.73 -5.25
N ARG A 54 -4.58 7.92 -6.55
CA ARG A 54 -4.90 9.25 -7.11
C ARG A 54 -6.26 9.76 -6.64
N ASN A 55 -7.24 8.87 -6.53
CA ASN A 55 -8.55 9.19 -5.98
C ASN A 55 -8.46 9.56 -4.50
N LEU A 56 -7.67 8.81 -3.72
CA LEU A 56 -7.39 9.13 -2.32
C LEU A 56 -6.74 10.51 -2.20
N PHE A 57 -5.68 10.76 -2.96
CA PHE A 57 -4.95 12.02 -2.95
C PHE A 57 -5.87 13.22 -3.23
N ARG A 58 -6.78 13.08 -4.20
CA ARG A 58 -7.78 14.12 -4.50
C ARG A 58 -8.84 14.26 -3.41
N ARG A 59 -9.24 13.17 -2.73
CA ARG A 59 -10.23 13.20 -1.64
C ARG A 59 -9.70 13.97 -0.43
N GLU A 60 -8.41 13.81 -0.13
CA GLU A 60 -7.74 14.53 0.95
C GLU A 60 -7.42 15.99 0.59
N GLY A 61 -7.70 16.42 -0.64
CA GLY A 61 -7.54 17.81 -1.08
C GLY A 61 -6.12 18.21 -1.45
N TYR A 62 -5.21 17.25 -1.63
CA TYR A 62 -3.84 17.56 -2.02
C TYR A 62 -3.72 17.97 -3.49
N GLU A 63 -2.81 18.90 -3.77
CA GLU A 63 -2.44 19.31 -5.11
C GLU A 63 -1.20 18.55 -5.58
N TYR A 64 -1.14 18.23 -6.87
CA TYR A 64 0.01 17.56 -7.46
C TYR A 64 1.07 18.59 -7.86
N ASP A 65 1.69 19.19 -6.85
CA ASP A 65 2.68 20.28 -6.95
C ASP A 65 4.14 19.78 -6.94
N HIS A 66 4.34 18.46 -6.85
CA HIS A 66 5.64 17.80 -6.68
C HIS A 66 6.38 18.20 -5.39
N VAL A 67 5.66 18.71 -4.39
CA VAL A 67 6.19 19.00 -3.06
C VAL A 67 5.97 17.78 -2.16
N PHE A 68 7.07 17.22 -1.67
CA PHE A 68 7.13 16.12 -0.73
C PHE A 68 7.80 16.59 0.58
N ASP A 69 7.69 15.79 1.65
CA ASP A 69 8.27 16.10 2.95
C ASP A 69 9.78 16.43 2.88
N TRP A 70 10.51 15.76 1.97
CA TRP A 70 11.95 16.01 1.75
C TRP A 70 12.27 17.17 0.80
N THR A 71 11.30 17.69 0.02
CA THR A 71 11.50 18.86 -0.84
C THR A 71 11.08 20.16 -0.16
N ALA A 72 10.19 20.09 0.83
CA ALA A 72 9.76 21.23 1.64
C ALA A 72 10.86 21.76 2.59
N LEU A 73 11.96 21.02 2.77
CA LEU A 73 13.12 21.41 3.60
C LEU A 73 14.01 22.49 2.95
N LYS A 74 13.47 23.35 2.08
CA LYS A 74 14.22 24.49 1.53
C LYS A 74 13.76 25.81 2.17
N PHE A 75 14.52 26.16 3.20
CA PHE A 75 14.65 27.44 3.93
C PHE A 75 13.54 27.82 4.90
#